data_AF-A0A527WZJ9-F1
#
_entry.id   AF-A0A527WZJ9-F1
#
_cell.length_a   1.000
_cell.length_b   1.000
_cell.length_c   1.000
_cell.angle_alpha   90.00
_cell.angle_beta   90.00
_cell.angle_gamma   90.00
#
_symmetry.space_group_name_H-M   'P 1'
#
loop_
_entity.id
_entity.type
_entity.pdbx_description
1 polymer ?
#
loop_
_entity_poly.entity_id
_entity_poly.type
_entity_poly.pdbx_seq_one_letter_code
_entity_poly.pdbx_strand_id
1 'polypeptide(L)'
;MPAPGKASRKLSQAVVIVHGMGEQRPMDTLRGFVQAVWSYDRARAPFYAHVADPANPGGEKINRSWITPDSRTNSHELRRITTPYDVDGRRTDFYELYWADITQGTTRGRLAAWVTNLLWRKPADIPRDARGLYVVTLLAVIAVLGAAFVLATSAMQGHISWTTGMLVTILASFVVWSVDRFGLPYFGDVAAYVRAEAATVEKRALVRDRGLTLLRRLMMDDGYDRIVLVSHSLGSIIAYDLLQILWADFRPRKLEAARDKARLKAIRAIDKATLKSDDSAWPDKLDDFAGFRRAQWELYRQLRASDADHPLPWKISDFVTLGSPLTHSEFLVTHNLAEFRRGIAERLFSACPPIADTAAGGTVLYQEGRGRWGKPQRAVHHGAVFAATRWTNIFDRGNGWLTGDPISGPMAENFGPGVENIQVELRGSLGRVFTHRLYWSLKATGVEVAATAGTPRSHIGVLRDAVDLGRKLEPSQAAPTTPARR
;
A
#
# COMPACT_ATOMS: atom_id res chain seq x y z
N MET A 1 26.39 -43.38 15.11
CA MET A 1 25.80 -42.16 15.71
C MET A 1 24.76 -41.62 14.74
N PRO A 2 23.51 -41.37 15.16
CA PRO A 2 22.54 -40.72 14.29
C PRO A 2 23.05 -39.31 13.96
N ALA A 3 22.90 -38.88 12.71
CA ALA A 3 23.24 -37.53 12.29
C ALA A 3 22.54 -36.51 13.21
N PRO A 4 23.23 -35.44 13.65
CA PRO A 4 22.60 -34.42 14.49
C PRO A 4 21.40 -33.86 13.75
N GLY A 5 20.21 -34.03 14.33
CA GLY A 5 18.97 -33.48 13.77
C GLY A 5 19.18 -32.00 13.50
N LYS A 6 18.94 -31.55 12.25
CA LYS A 6 18.97 -30.13 11.90
C LYS A 6 18.10 -29.38 12.91
N ALA A 7 18.71 -28.51 13.71
CA ALA A 7 17.99 -27.63 14.62
C ALA A 7 16.87 -26.92 13.83
N SER A 8 15.66 -26.86 14.41
CA SER A 8 14.52 -26.23 13.74
C SER A 8 14.90 -24.81 13.31
N ARG A 9 14.78 -24.52 12.02
CA ARG A 9 15.09 -23.21 11.45
C ARG A 9 14.31 -22.13 12.20
N LYS A 10 15.01 -21.13 12.74
CA LYS A 10 14.35 -19.99 13.40
C LYS A 10 13.54 -19.20 12.38
N LEU A 11 12.29 -18.92 12.72
CA LEU A 11 11.36 -18.20 11.86
C LEU A 11 11.84 -16.76 11.63
N SER A 12 11.66 -16.25 10.41
CA SER A 12 11.95 -14.86 10.10
C SER A 12 10.89 -14.24 9.19
N GLN A 13 10.69 -12.94 9.32
CA GLN A 13 9.75 -12.17 8.52
C GLN A 13 10.38 -10.90 7.97
N ALA A 14 9.88 -10.45 6.83
CA ALA A 14 10.26 -9.19 6.21
C ALA A 14 9.10 -8.20 6.27
N VAL A 15 9.41 -6.93 6.53
CA VAL A 15 8.47 -5.82 6.39
C VAL A 15 9.03 -4.89 5.32
N VAL A 16 8.30 -4.72 4.22
CA VAL A 16 8.72 -3.87 3.11
C VAL A 16 7.87 -2.62 3.11
N ILE A 17 8.50 -1.46 3.31
CA ILE A 17 7.84 -0.16 3.28
C ILE A 17 8.00 0.42 1.89
N VAL A 18 6.88 0.66 1.22
CA VAL A 18 6.81 1.39 -0.05
C VAL A 18 6.31 2.78 0.27
N HIS A 19 7.25 3.72 0.39
CA HIS A 19 6.94 5.12 0.62
C HIS A 19 7.24 5.93 -0.64
N GLY A 20 6.62 7.10 -0.77
CA GLY A 20 6.70 7.86 -2.00
C GLY A 20 6.31 9.31 -1.84
N MET A 21 7.24 10.17 -1.41
CA MET A 21 7.23 11.62 -1.65
C MET A 21 8.51 12.28 -1.10
N GLY A 22 9.17 13.10 -1.94
CA GLY A 22 10.21 14.07 -1.57
C GLY A 22 11.62 13.51 -1.33
N GLU A 23 12.64 14.36 -1.53
CA GLU A 23 14.01 14.09 -1.05
C GLU A 23 13.99 14.01 0.47
N GLN A 24 13.92 12.79 0.98
CA GLN A 24 14.11 12.51 2.39
C GLN A 24 15.55 12.01 2.57
N ARG A 25 16.16 12.31 3.72
CA ARG A 25 17.51 11.79 3.97
C ARG A 25 17.42 10.26 3.97
N PRO A 26 18.38 9.55 3.34
CA PRO A 26 18.35 8.10 3.29
C PRO A 26 18.12 7.50 4.68
N MET A 27 17.22 6.50 4.75
CA MET A 27 16.82 5.80 5.98
C MET A 27 15.94 6.57 6.97
N ASP A 28 15.61 7.85 6.78
CA ASP A 28 14.78 8.57 7.75
C ASP A 28 13.37 7.95 7.87
N THR A 29 12.73 7.63 6.74
CA THR A 29 11.41 6.98 6.75
C THR A 29 11.50 5.59 7.37
N LEU A 30 12.43 4.74 6.89
CA LEU A 30 12.63 3.40 7.46
C LEU A 30 12.91 3.44 8.97
N ARG A 31 13.77 4.34 9.45
CA ARG A 31 14.07 4.50 10.89
C ARG A 31 12.85 4.94 11.68
N GLY A 32 12.14 5.96 11.21
CA GLY A 32 10.94 6.46 11.89
C GLY A 32 9.86 5.39 11.99
N PHE A 33 9.68 4.60 10.94
CA PHE A 33 8.76 3.48 10.96
C PHE A 33 9.19 2.38 11.94
N VAL A 34 10.46 1.95 11.90
CA VAL A 34 11.00 0.94 12.84
C VAL A 34 10.95 1.43 14.29
N GLN A 35 11.10 2.72 14.54
CA GLN A 35 10.88 3.30 15.86
C GLN A 35 9.44 3.06 16.33
N ALA A 36 8.46 3.35 15.48
CA ALA A 36 7.06 3.18 15.79
C ALA A 36 6.65 1.71 16.02
N VAL A 37 7.02 0.80 15.11
CA VAL A 37 6.50 -0.58 15.12
C VAL A 37 7.35 -1.58 15.92
N TRP A 38 8.63 -1.27 16.16
CA TRP A 38 9.54 -2.17 16.88
C TRP A 38 10.19 -1.50 18.08
N SER A 39 10.88 -0.38 17.91
CA SER A 39 11.79 0.15 18.94
C SER A 39 11.04 0.56 20.21
N TYR A 40 9.86 1.16 20.03
CA TYR A 40 8.98 1.58 21.14
C TYR A 40 7.88 0.56 21.47
N ASP A 41 7.97 -0.68 20.96
CA ASP A 41 7.07 -1.78 21.32
C ASP A 41 7.77 -2.77 22.26
N ARG A 42 7.90 -2.38 23.54
CA ARG A 42 8.67 -3.14 24.54
C ARG A 42 8.15 -4.56 24.76
N ALA A 43 6.88 -4.85 24.46
CA ALA A 43 6.31 -6.17 24.62
C ALA A 43 6.89 -7.20 23.64
N ARG A 44 7.56 -6.75 22.56
CA ARG A 44 8.07 -7.63 21.50
C ARG A 44 9.50 -8.09 21.68
N ALA A 45 10.35 -7.27 22.31
CA ALA A 45 11.74 -7.66 22.49
C ALA A 45 11.96 -8.33 23.86
N PRO A 46 12.84 -9.34 23.93
CA PRO A 46 13.25 -9.90 25.21
C PRO A 46 14.01 -8.86 26.04
N PHE A 47 14.03 -9.04 27.36
CA PHE A 47 14.57 -8.03 28.30
C PHE A 47 16.01 -7.59 28.00
N TYR A 48 16.85 -8.51 27.50
CA TYR A 48 18.26 -8.27 27.16
C TYR A 48 18.45 -7.46 25.87
N ALA A 49 17.41 -7.33 25.05
CA ALA A 49 17.43 -6.57 23.80
C ALA A 49 17.04 -5.09 24.01
N HIS A 50 16.73 -4.67 25.22
CA HIS A 50 16.45 -3.26 25.52
C HIS A 50 17.74 -2.45 25.71
N VAL A 51 17.83 -1.31 25.04
CA VAL A 51 18.96 -0.36 25.10
C VAL A 51 18.46 1.04 25.43
N ALA A 52 19.34 1.89 25.96
CA ALA A 52 19.03 3.31 26.11
C ALA A 52 18.79 3.94 24.73
N ASP A 53 17.80 4.82 24.61
CA ASP A 53 17.60 5.58 23.37
C ASP A 53 18.73 6.61 23.23
N PRO A 54 19.54 6.58 22.14
CA PRO A 54 20.55 7.60 21.91
C PRO A 54 19.99 9.03 21.87
N ALA A 55 18.74 9.20 21.44
CA ALA A 55 18.06 10.50 21.39
C ALA A 55 17.54 10.97 22.76
N ASN A 56 17.38 10.05 23.71
CA ASN A 56 16.98 10.36 25.09
C ASN A 56 17.61 9.35 26.07
N PRO A 57 18.91 9.49 26.41
CA PRO A 57 19.62 8.51 27.22
C PRO A 57 19.07 8.32 28.64
N GLY A 58 18.40 9.34 29.19
CA GLY A 58 17.72 9.30 30.48
C GLY A 58 16.25 8.85 30.41
N GLY A 59 15.75 8.56 29.21
CA GLY A 59 14.37 8.14 28.98
C GLY A 59 14.16 6.63 29.12
N GLU A 60 12.98 6.18 28.67
CA GLU A 60 12.69 4.75 28.62
C GLU A 60 13.62 4.02 27.64
N LYS A 61 13.96 2.77 27.98
CA LYS A 61 14.73 1.90 27.08
C LYS A 61 13.88 1.50 25.87
N ILE A 62 14.53 1.45 24.71
CA ILE A 62 13.95 1.02 23.43
C ILE A 62 14.52 -0.33 23.00
N ASN A 63 13.83 -1.03 22.10
CA ASN A 63 14.31 -2.27 21.55
C ASN A 63 15.45 -2.02 20.57
N ARG A 64 16.53 -2.80 20.72
CA ARG A 64 17.70 -2.75 19.83
C ARG A 64 17.32 -3.16 18.41
N SER A 65 17.96 -2.51 17.44
CA SER A 65 17.97 -2.90 16.03
C SER A 65 19.32 -2.53 15.41
N TRP A 66 19.67 -3.15 14.28
CA TRP A 66 20.92 -2.90 13.58
C TRP A 66 20.67 -2.58 12.12
N ILE A 67 21.43 -1.62 11.61
CA ILE A 67 21.46 -1.34 10.18
C ILE A 67 22.49 -2.27 9.55
N THR A 68 22.02 -3.14 8.67
CA THR A 68 22.87 -4.11 7.97
C THR A 68 22.90 -3.76 6.48
N PRO A 69 24.06 -3.80 5.81
CA PRO A 69 24.12 -3.70 4.37
C PRO A 69 23.23 -4.75 3.72
N ASP A 70 22.52 -4.39 2.65
CA ASP A 70 21.72 -5.33 1.88
C ASP A 70 22.25 -5.44 0.45
N SER A 71 22.63 -6.64 0.05
CA SER A 71 23.03 -6.93 -1.33
C SER A 71 21.83 -7.26 -2.24
N ARG A 72 20.62 -7.44 -1.67
CA ARG A 72 19.43 -7.87 -2.43
C ARG A 72 18.73 -6.75 -3.18
N THR A 73 18.94 -5.49 -2.85
CA THR A 73 18.27 -4.34 -3.48
C THR A 73 18.98 -3.79 -4.73
N ASN A 74 20.15 -4.32 -5.11
CA ASN A 74 21.03 -3.75 -6.16
C ASN A 74 21.32 -2.24 -5.98
N SER A 75 21.01 -1.66 -4.82
CA SER A 75 21.22 -0.26 -4.47
C SER A 75 22.11 -0.21 -3.24
N HIS A 76 23.36 0.23 -3.41
CA HIS A 76 24.34 0.33 -2.33
C HIS A 76 23.95 1.35 -1.25
N GLU A 77 23.02 2.26 -1.56
CA GLU A 77 22.49 3.28 -0.65
C GLU A 77 21.36 2.77 0.25
N LEU A 78 20.69 1.68 -0.13
CA LEU A 78 19.56 1.13 0.62
C LEU A 78 20.04 0.03 1.56
N ARG A 79 19.97 0.33 2.87
CA ARG A 79 20.29 -0.62 3.94
C ARG A 79 19.02 -1.22 4.51
N ARG A 80 19.16 -2.38 5.15
CA ARG A 80 18.08 -3.05 5.88
C ARG A 80 18.22 -2.80 7.37
N ILE A 81 17.10 -2.69 8.08
CA ILE A 81 17.11 -2.70 9.56
C ILE A 81 16.72 -4.09 10.04
N THR A 82 17.61 -4.74 10.78
CA THR A 82 17.42 -6.09 11.33
C THR A 82 17.23 -6.01 12.83
N THR A 83 16.30 -6.82 13.35
CA THR A 83 16.00 -6.92 14.78
C THR A 83 16.68 -8.15 15.41
N PRO A 84 16.85 -8.18 16.74
CA PRO A 84 17.10 -9.43 17.44
C PRO A 84 15.87 -10.33 17.33
N TYR A 85 16.01 -11.60 17.73
CA TYR A 85 14.86 -12.47 17.87
C TYR A 85 13.89 -11.89 18.92
N ASP A 86 12.62 -11.79 18.55
CA ASP A 86 11.53 -11.35 19.42
C ASP A 86 11.24 -12.39 20.53
N VAL A 87 10.30 -12.08 21.42
CA VAL A 87 9.87 -12.98 22.50
C VAL A 87 9.35 -14.34 22.02
N ASP A 88 8.92 -14.43 20.76
CA ASP A 88 8.44 -15.66 20.12
C ASP A 88 9.53 -16.31 19.23
N GLY A 89 10.78 -15.85 19.33
CA GLY A 89 11.92 -16.41 18.60
C GLY A 89 11.95 -16.06 17.10
N ARG A 90 11.29 -14.98 16.67
CA ARG A 90 11.25 -14.52 15.27
C ARG A 90 12.18 -13.32 15.02
N ARG A 91 12.89 -13.34 13.91
CA ARG A 91 13.64 -12.17 13.43
C ARG A 91 12.81 -11.38 12.44
N THR A 92 12.70 -10.06 12.65
CA THR A 92 12.09 -9.14 11.69
C THR A 92 13.16 -8.32 10.98
N ASP A 93 13.06 -8.27 9.66
CA ASP A 93 13.92 -7.49 8.78
C ASP A 93 13.09 -6.44 8.04
N PHE A 94 13.48 -5.18 8.11
CA PHE A 94 12.77 -4.04 7.52
C PHE A 94 13.49 -3.50 6.29
N TYR A 95 12.75 -3.36 5.21
CA TYR A 95 13.20 -2.89 3.91
C TYR A 95 12.45 -1.64 3.49
N GLU A 96 13.13 -0.79 2.73
CA GLU A 96 12.54 0.39 2.11
C GLU A 96 12.63 0.25 0.60
N LEU A 97 11.49 0.25 -0.08
CA LEU A 97 11.44 0.37 -1.53
C LEU A 97 11.46 1.86 -1.89
N TYR A 98 12.67 2.41 -1.98
CA TYR A 98 12.91 3.78 -2.40
C TYR A 98 12.90 3.89 -3.93
N TRP A 99 12.11 4.82 -4.46
CA TRP A 99 11.96 5.05 -5.90
C TRP A 99 11.99 6.53 -6.30
N ALA A 100 12.06 7.46 -5.34
CA ALA A 100 12.00 8.89 -5.62
C ALA A 100 13.19 9.39 -6.46
N ASP A 101 14.33 8.69 -6.42
CA ASP A 101 15.48 8.90 -7.31
C ASP A 101 15.13 8.71 -8.79
N ILE A 102 14.24 7.77 -9.12
CA ILE A 102 13.87 7.45 -10.50
C ILE A 102 12.95 8.54 -11.10
N THR A 103 12.14 9.19 -10.27
CA THR A 103 11.11 10.13 -10.73
C THR A 103 11.57 11.59 -10.83
N GLN A 104 12.84 11.89 -10.55
CA GLN A 104 13.37 13.26 -10.64
C GLN A 104 13.24 13.87 -12.06
N GLY A 105 12.83 15.15 -12.13
CA GLY A 105 12.79 15.95 -13.37
C GLY A 105 11.39 16.42 -13.83
N THR A 106 11.26 17.74 -14.10
CA THR A 106 10.15 18.50 -14.75
C THR A 106 8.75 18.47 -14.14
N THR A 107 8.60 19.01 -12.93
CA THR A 107 7.34 19.05 -12.15
C THR A 107 6.29 20.04 -12.69
N ARG A 108 6.71 21.15 -13.33
CA ARG A 108 5.81 22.26 -13.74
C ARG A 108 4.91 21.95 -14.93
N GLY A 109 5.43 21.34 -15.99
CA GLY A 109 4.63 20.96 -17.17
C GLY A 109 3.61 19.86 -16.87
N ARG A 110 3.98 18.92 -15.98
CA ARG A 110 3.10 17.81 -15.54
C ARG A 110 1.95 18.30 -14.67
N LEU A 111 2.21 19.25 -13.77
CA LEU A 111 1.15 19.92 -13.00
C LEU A 111 0.21 20.71 -13.92
N ALA A 112 0.75 21.44 -14.90
CA ALA A 112 -0.05 22.17 -15.87
C ALA A 112 -0.96 21.23 -16.67
N ALA A 113 -0.45 20.11 -17.19
CA ALA A 113 -1.24 19.11 -17.91
C ALA A 113 -2.37 18.50 -17.05
N TRP A 114 -2.10 18.25 -15.76
CA TRP A 114 -3.11 17.77 -14.82
C TRP A 114 -4.22 18.82 -14.58
N VAL A 115 -3.85 20.09 -14.35
CA VAL A 115 -4.82 21.18 -14.20
C VAL A 115 -5.64 21.37 -15.47
N THR A 116 -5.01 21.38 -16.65
CA THR A 116 -5.71 21.47 -17.94
C THR A 116 -6.70 20.31 -18.09
N ASN A 117 -6.31 19.06 -17.84
CA ASN A 117 -7.24 17.96 -17.99
C ASN A 117 -8.39 17.99 -16.96
N LEU A 118 -8.09 18.40 -15.72
CA LEU A 118 -9.10 18.61 -14.70
C LEU A 118 -10.16 19.63 -15.15
N LEU A 119 -9.73 20.76 -15.73
CA LEU A 119 -10.62 21.82 -16.22
C LEU A 119 -11.54 21.37 -17.37
N TRP A 120 -11.08 20.46 -18.23
CA TRP A 120 -11.86 19.92 -19.35
C TRP A 120 -12.74 18.71 -18.98
N ARG A 121 -12.66 18.19 -17.74
CA ARG A 121 -13.46 17.05 -17.27
C ARG A 121 -14.88 17.51 -16.92
N LYS A 122 -15.91 16.72 -17.25
CA LYS A 122 -17.30 17.09 -16.94
C LYS A 122 -17.51 17.07 -15.41
N PRO A 123 -18.16 18.09 -14.81
CA PRO A 123 -18.36 18.15 -13.35
C PRO A 123 -19.13 16.96 -12.75
N ALA A 124 -19.95 16.29 -13.55
CA ALA A 124 -20.71 15.10 -13.14
C ALA A 124 -19.81 13.88 -12.85
N ASP A 125 -18.64 13.79 -13.51
CA ASP A 125 -17.71 12.66 -13.41
C ASP A 125 -16.73 12.80 -12.23
N ILE A 126 -16.86 13.88 -11.45
CA ILE A 126 -16.01 14.17 -10.29
C ILE A 126 -16.71 13.65 -9.02
N PRO A 127 -16.07 12.75 -8.25
CA PRO A 127 -16.59 12.25 -6.98
C PRO A 127 -17.01 13.39 -6.05
N ARG A 128 -18.07 13.21 -5.26
CA ARG A 128 -18.62 14.26 -4.39
C ARG A 128 -17.55 14.84 -3.45
N ASP A 129 -16.68 14.00 -2.93
CA ASP A 129 -15.59 14.36 -2.02
C ASP A 129 -14.48 15.19 -2.72
N ALA A 130 -14.31 15.03 -4.04
CA ALA A 130 -13.30 15.73 -4.85
C ALA A 130 -13.82 17.00 -5.54
N ARG A 131 -15.14 17.24 -5.57
CA ARG A 131 -15.74 18.45 -6.20
C ARG A 131 -15.24 19.74 -5.58
N GLY A 132 -14.98 19.75 -4.28
CA GLY A 132 -14.39 20.90 -3.60
C GLY A 132 -13.03 21.29 -4.19
N LEU A 133 -12.17 20.31 -4.51
CA LEU A 133 -10.87 20.56 -5.14
C LEU A 133 -11.02 21.07 -6.56
N TYR A 134 -11.96 20.53 -7.33
CA TYR A 134 -12.26 21.01 -8.67
C TYR A 134 -12.66 22.49 -8.66
N VAL A 135 -13.60 22.86 -7.79
CA VAL A 135 -14.05 24.25 -7.67
C VAL A 135 -12.93 25.17 -7.20
N VAL A 136 -12.14 24.78 -6.19
CA VAL A 136 -11.01 25.58 -5.71
C VAL A 136 -9.94 25.74 -6.79
N THR A 137 -9.61 24.69 -7.53
CA THR A 137 -8.63 24.74 -8.62
C THR A 137 -9.14 25.60 -9.78
N LEU A 138 -10.41 25.47 -10.14
CA LEU A 138 -11.07 26.29 -11.15
C LEU A 138 -11.08 27.77 -10.74
N LEU A 139 -11.48 28.09 -9.51
CA LEU A 139 -11.46 29.45 -8.98
C LEU A 139 -10.05 30.03 -8.92
N ALA A 140 -9.05 29.24 -8.53
CA ALA A 140 -7.65 29.66 -8.54
C ALA A 140 -7.16 29.96 -9.96
N VAL A 141 -7.50 29.11 -10.94
CA VAL A 141 -7.17 29.35 -12.35
C VAL A 141 -7.86 30.60 -12.87
N ILE A 142 -9.16 30.78 -12.59
CA ILE A 142 -9.92 31.98 -12.97
C ILE A 142 -9.32 33.23 -12.33
N ALA A 143 -8.93 33.18 -11.05
CA ALA A 143 -8.30 34.30 -10.36
C ALA A 143 -6.95 34.68 -10.98
N VAL A 144 -6.14 33.68 -11.36
CA VAL A 144 -4.86 33.90 -12.05
C VAL A 144 -5.07 34.49 -13.45
N LEU A 145 -5.99 33.93 -14.23
CA LEU A 145 -6.31 34.44 -15.57
C LEU A 145 -6.93 35.84 -15.52
N GLY A 146 -7.77 36.10 -14.52
CA GLY A 146 -8.36 37.42 -14.26
C GLY A 146 -7.31 38.44 -13.87
N ALA A 147 -6.38 38.09 -12.96
CA ALA A 147 -5.26 38.95 -12.60
C ALA A 147 -4.34 39.23 -13.79
N ALA A 148 -4.05 38.22 -14.62
CA ALA A 148 -3.27 38.39 -15.84
C ALA A 148 -3.98 39.28 -16.88
N PHE A 149 -5.30 39.13 -17.02
CA PHE A 149 -6.11 39.96 -17.91
C PHE A 149 -6.16 41.41 -17.44
N VAL A 150 -6.37 41.66 -16.13
CA VAL A 150 -6.34 43.00 -15.53
C VAL A 150 -4.96 43.65 -15.67
N LEU A 151 -3.87 42.88 -15.51
CA LEU A 151 -2.53 43.38 -15.77
C LEU A 151 -2.33 43.75 -17.24
N ALA A 152 -2.75 42.89 -18.16
CA ALA A 152 -2.59 43.12 -19.60
C ALA A 152 -3.36 44.36 -20.05
N THR A 153 -4.63 44.52 -19.62
CA THR A 153 -5.44 45.69 -19.95
C THR A 153 -4.93 46.96 -19.29
N SER A 154 -4.48 46.90 -18.03
CA SER A 154 -3.89 48.05 -17.32
C SER A 154 -2.57 48.51 -17.93
N ALA A 155 -1.71 47.58 -18.38
CA ALA A 155 -0.48 47.87 -19.10
C ALA A 155 -0.77 48.50 -20.48
N MET A 156 -1.76 48.00 -21.20
CA MET A 156 -2.16 48.55 -22.50
C MET A 156 -2.77 49.95 -22.40
N GLN A 157 -3.45 50.27 -21.31
CA GLN A 157 -4.11 51.57 -21.10
C GLN A 157 -3.22 52.61 -20.40
N GLY A 158 -1.99 52.26 -20.01
CA GLY A 158 -1.06 53.18 -19.35
C GLY A 158 -1.47 53.61 -17.93
N HIS A 159 -2.52 53.01 -17.36
CA HIS A 159 -3.09 53.35 -16.05
C HIS A 159 -2.58 52.41 -14.95
N ILE A 160 -1.27 52.21 -14.84
CA ILE A 160 -0.71 51.49 -13.70
C ILE A 160 -0.42 52.49 -12.59
N SER A 161 -1.33 52.59 -11.62
CA SER A 161 -0.92 53.09 -10.31
C SER A 161 0.10 52.10 -9.73
N TRP A 162 1.19 52.62 -9.16
CA TRP A 162 2.25 51.81 -8.57
C TRP A 162 1.70 50.81 -7.52
N THR A 163 0.62 51.19 -6.83
CA THR A 163 -0.09 50.35 -5.86
C THR A 163 -0.78 49.13 -6.50
N THR A 164 -1.45 49.29 -7.64
CA THR A 164 -2.11 48.18 -8.35
C THR A 164 -1.07 47.23 -8.92
N GLY A 165 0.00 47.75 -9.52
CA GLY A 165 1.12 46.93 -10.00
C GLY A 165 1.75 46.10 -8.88
N MET A 166 2.01 46.72 -7.73
CA MET A 166 2.60 46.06 -6.56
C MET A 166 1.68 44.97 -6.00
N LEU A 167 0.38 45.24 -5.83
CA LEU A 167 -0.59 44.26 -5.33
C LEU A 167 -0.70 43.04 -6.24
N VAL A 168 -0.72 43.23 -7.57
CA VAL A 168 -0.78 42.09 -8.48
C VAL A 168 0.55 41.33 -8.51
N THR A 169 1.70 41.98 -8.44
CA THR A 169 2.99 41.29 -8.33
C THR A 169 3.09 40.49 -7.04
N ILE A 170 2.61 41.02 -5.91
CA ILE A 170 2.55 40.30 -4.62
C ILE A 170 1.62 39.10 -4.75
N LEU A 171 0.42 39.27 -5.30
CA LEU A 171 -0.54 38.18 -5.48
C LEU A 171 0.01 37.09 -6.43
N ALA A 172 0.59 37.48 -7.56
CA ALA A 172 1.22 36.57 -8.51
C ALA A 172 2.40 35.83 -7.88
N SER A 173 3.25 36.52 -7.12
CA SER A 173 4.38 35.91 -6.40
C SER A 173 3.89 34.97 -5.31
N PHE A 174 2.81 35.30 -4.60
CA PHE A 174 2.20 34.43 -3.60
C PHE A 174 1.58 33.20 -4.23
N VAL A 175 0.91 33.33 -5.38
CA VAL A 175 0.37 32.19 -6.14
C VAL A 175 1.50 31.30 -6.64
N VAL A 176 2.55 31.86 -7.26
CA VAL A 176 3.72 31.10 -7.74
C VAL A 176 4.41 30.40 -6.57
N TRP A 177 4.65 31.11 -5.47
CA TRP A 177 5.22 30.54 -4.25
C TRP A 177 4.34 29.42 -3.67
N SER A 178 3.01 29.60 -3.64
CA SER A 178 2.07 28.59 -3.16
C SER A 178 2.05 27.35 -4.07
N VAL A 179 2.07 27.54 -5.38
CA VAL A 179 2.16 26.46 -6.36
C VAL A 179 3.50 25.73 -6.26
N ASP A 180 4.62 26.45 -6.14
CA ASP A 180 5.95 25.84 -6.01
C ASP A 180 6.11 25.11 -4.66
N ARG A 181 5.52 25.63 -3.58
CA ARG A 181 5.67 25.07 -2.23
C ARG A 181 4.69 23.92 -1.91
N PHE A 182 3.46 24.02 -2.40
CA PHE A 182 2.38 23.07 -2.07
C PHE A 182 1.87 22.31 -3.30
N GLY A 183 1.82 22.94 -4.47
CA GLY A 183 1.28 22.33 -5.69
C GLY A 183 2.22 21.31 -6.33
N LEU A 184 3.46 21.73 -6.64
CA LEU A 184 4.44 20.91 -7.36
C LEU A 184 4.89 19.66 -6.60
N PRO A 185 5.27 19.73 -5.31
CA PRO A 185 5.74 18.54 -4.58
C PRO A 185 4.63 17.52 -4.31
N TYR A 186 3.37 17.93 -4.41
CA TYR A 186 2.21 17.13 -4.00
C TYR A 186 1.42 16.58 -5.20
N PHE A 187 1.07 17.42 -6.16
CA PHE A 187 0.25 17.02 -7.32
C PHE A 187 1.10 16.69 -8.55
N GLY A 188 2.30 17.27 -8.70
CA GLY A 188 3.17 17.00 -9.84
C GLY A 188 3.64 15.55 -9.93
N ASP A 189 3.91 14.92 -8.78
CA ASP A 189 4.35 13.53 -8.71
C ASP A 189 3.18 12.53 -8.72
N VAL A 190 2.01 12.91 -8.17
CA VAL A 190 0.77 12.13 -8.33
C VAL A 190 0.41 12.04 -9.82
N ALA A 191 0.41 13.18 -10.54
CA ALA A 191 0.17 13.21 -11.97
C ALA A 191 1.19 12.35 -12.76
N ALA A 192 2.45 12.34 -12.31
CA ALA A 192 3.52 11.59 -12.96
C ALA A 192 3.38 10.06 -12.89
N TYR A 193 2.90 9.54 -11.76
CA TYR A 193 2.77 8.10 -11.57
C TYR A 193 1.41 7.58 -12.06
N VAL A 194 0.37 8.40 -11.92
CA VAL A 194 -1.00 8.02 -12.19
C VAL A 194 -1.34 8.10 -13.69
N ARG A 195 -0.79 9.07 -14.44
CA ARG A 195 -1.15 9.26 -15.87
C ARG A 195 -0.23 8.54 -16.84
N ALA A 196 -0.78 7.71 -17.72
CA ALA A 196 -0.13 7.04 -18.86
C ALA A 196 0.34 8.02 -19.96
N GLU A 197 1.29 8.90 -19.67
CA GLU A 197 1.97 9.70 -20.69
C GLU A 197 3.26 9.00 -21.15
N ALA A 198 3.59 9.04 -22.45
CA ALA A 198 4.73 8.30 -23.03
C ALA A 198 6.08 8.54 -22.32
N ALA A 199 6.31 9.74 -21.76
CA ALA A 199 7.51 10.09 -21.00
C ALA A 199 7.58 9.48 -19.57
N THR A 200 6.48 8.87 -19.09
CA THR A 200 6.37 8.30 -17.72
C THR A 200 6.36 6.76 -17.72
N VAL A 201 6.30 6.12 -18.89
CA VAL A 201 6.28 4.66 -19.02
C VAL A 201 7.62 4.06 -18.63
N GLU A 202 8.74 4.64 -19.09
CA GLU A 202 10.09 4.18 -18.75
C GLU A 202 10.36 4.27 -17.26
N LYS A 203 10.08 5.42 -16.65
CA LYS A 203 10.21 5.63 -15.20
C LYS A 203 9.35 4.64 -14.41
N ARG A 204 8.10 4.41 -14.82
CA ARG A 204 7.25 3.40 -14.17
C ARG A 204 7.75 1.98 -14.34
N ALA A 205 8.27 1.62 -15.52
CA ALA A 205 8.89 0.33 -15.75
C ALA A 205 10.10 0.13 -14.82
N LEU A 206 10.95 1.15 -14.65
CA LEU A 206 12.09 1.10 -13.72
C LEU A 206 11.66 0.98 -12.25
N VAL A 207 10.66 1.75 -11.81
CA VAL A 207 10.11 1.65 -10.44
C VAL A 207 9.54 0.24 -10.19
N ARG A 208 8.76 -0.28 -11.15
CA ARG A 208 8.20 -1.63 -11.10
C ARG A 208 9.31 -2.69 -11.06
N ASP A 209 10.29 -2.61 -11.95
CA ASP A 209 11.39 -3.57 -12.04
C ASP A 209 12.19 -3.64 -10.73
N ARG A 210 12.51 -2.48 -10.13
CA ARG A 210 13.18 -2.42 -8.83
C ARG A 210 12.33 -3.07 -7.73
N GLY A 211 11.04 -2.75 -7.66
CA GLY A 211 10.11 -3.32 -6.68
C GLY A 211 9.93 -4.83 -6.85
N LEU A 212 9.72 -5.30 -8.08
CA LEU A 212 9.58 -6.71 -8.43
C LEU A 212 10.85 -7.49 -8.12
N THR A 213 12.02 -6.94 -8.43
CA THR A 213 13.31 -7.57 -8.13
C THR A 213 13.48 -7.80 -6.63
N LEU A 214 13.22 -6.79 -5.81
CA LEU A 214 13.27 -6.91 -4.35
C LEU A 214 12.27 -7.96 -3.85
N LEU A 215 10.99 -7.82 -4.21
CA LEU A 215 9.93 -8.69 -3.68
C LEU A 215 10.09 -10.14 -4.14
N ARG A 216 10.47 -10.39 -5.40
CA ARG A 216 10.78 -11.75 -5.90
C ARG A 216 11.93 -12.39 -5.14
N ARG A 217 13.02 -11.64 -4.89
CA ARG A 217 14.16 -12.12 -4.09
C ARG A 217 13.72 -12.50 -2.68
N LEU A 218 12.89 -11.68 -2.03
CA LEU A 218 12.38 -11.97 -0.67
C LEU A 218 11.41 -13.17 -0.66
N MET A 219 10.54 -13.30 -1.67
CA MET A 219 9.60 -14.41 -1.77
C MET A 219 10.30 -15.75 -2.01
N MET A 220 11.37 -15.76 -2.82
CA MET A 220 12.15 -16.97 -3.09
C MET A 220 13.20 -17.30 -2.01
N ASP A 221 13.48 -16.39 -1.08
CA ASP A 221 14.45 -16.61 0.00
C ASP A 221 13.84 -17.51 1.09
N ASP A 222 14.33 -18.74 1.22
CA ASP A 222 13.94 -19.70 2.26
C ASP A 222 14.22 -19.19 3.69
N GLY A 223 14.99 -18.11 3.83
CA GLY A 223 15.19 -17.39 5.08
C GLY A 223 13.92 -16.72 5.61
N TYR A 224 12.99 -16.31 4.74
CA TYR A 224 11.75 -15.63 5.14
C TYR A 224 10.52 -16.54 5.04
N ASP A 225 9.67 -16.47 6.06
CA ASP A 225 8.40 -17.19 6.15
C ASP A 225 7.21 -16.30 5.80
N ARG A 226 7.32 -15.01 6.11
CA ARG A 226 6.24 -14.01 5.97
C ARG A 226 6.80 -12.68 5.51
N ILE A 227 6.05 -12.04 4.62
CA ILE A 227 6.30 -10.69 4.14
C ILE A 227 5.06 -9.85 4.43
N VAL A 228 5.25 -8.70 5.08
CA VAL A 228 4.23 -7.67 5.26
C VAL A 228 4.60 -6.50 4.37
N LEU A 229 3.70 -6.14 3.45
CA LEU A 229 3.88 -5.01 2.57
C LEU A 229 3.14 -3.81 3.16
N VAL A 230 3.90 -2.78 3.57
CA VAL A 230 3.35 -1.54 4.12
C VAL A 230 3.56 -0.45 3.09
N SER A 231 2.54 0.36 2.83
CA SER A 231 2.64 1.43 1.87
C SER A 231 2.06 2.72 2.41
N HIS A 232 2.70 3.84 2.08
CA HIS A 232 2.25 5.16 2.47
C HIS A 232 2.07 6.04 1.24
N SER A 233 0.99 6.84 1.23
CA SER A 233 0.74 7.82 0.18
C SER A 233 0.78 7.16 -1.22
N LEU A 234 1.43 7.81 -2.20
CA LEU A 234 1.62 7.31 -3.57
C LEU A 234 2.30 5.93 -3.62
N GLY A 235 3.11 5.59 -2.61
CA GLY A 235 3.68 4.25 -2.46
C GLY A 235 2.62 3.14 -2.43
N SER A 236 1.39 3.45 -2.04
CA SER A 236 0.27 2.49 -2.05
C SER A 236 -0.18 2.10 -3.45
N ILE A 237 -0.11 3.01 -4.42
CA ILE A 237 -0.42 2.68 -5.82
C ILE A 237 0.64 1.74 -6.39
N ILE A 238 1.92 2.04 -6.11
CA ILE A 238 3.05 1.19 -6.53
C ILE A 238 2.94 -0.19 -5.90
N ALA A 239 2.77 -0.26 -4.58
CA ALA A 239 2.65 -1.53 -3.86
C ALA A 239 1.48 -2.38 -4.37
N TYR A 240 0.33 -1.77 -4.61
CA TYR A 240 -0.84 -2.43 -5.16
C TYR A 240 -0.57 -3.00 -6.56
N ASP A 241 0.05 -2.22 -7.44
CA ASP A 241 0.41 -2.66 -8.79
C ASP A 241 1.45 -3.81 -8.78
N LEU A 242 2.48 -3.70 -7.93
CA LEU A 242 3.45 -4.77 -7.71
C LEU A 242 2.79 -6.06 -7.24
N LEU A 243 1.81 -5.99 -6.34
CA LEU A 243 1.06 -7.16 -5.85
C LEU A 243 0.32 -7.86 -6.99
N GLN A 244 -0.31 -7.11 -7.90
CA GLN A 244 -1.03 -7.70 -9.03
C GLN A 244 -0.08 -8.42 -10.00
N ILE A 245 1.05 -7.78 -10.33
CA ILE A 245 2.06 -8.38 -11.21
C ILE A 245 2.67 -9.63 -10.56
N LEU A 246 3.04 -9.57 -9.28
CA LEU A 246 3.59 -10.70 -8.55
C LEU A 246 2.58 -11.85 -8.45
N TRP A 247 1.31 -11.55 -8.21
CA TRP A 247 0.29 -12.59 -8.15
C TRP A 247 0.12 -13.29 -9.50
N ALA A 248 0.20 -12.58 -10.62
CA ALA A 248 0.15 -13.21 -11.93
C ALA A 248 1.24 -14.29 -12.10
N ASP A 249 2.43 -14.06 -11.54
CA ASP A 249 3.56 -14.98 -11.59
C ASP A 249 3.48 -16.10 -10.53
N PHE A 250 3.13 -15.77 -9.29
CA PHE A 250 3.20 -16.67 -8.12
C PHE A 250 1.86 -17.33 -7.75
N ARG A 251 0.76 -17.00 -8.43
CA ARG A 251 -0.55 -17.60 -8.13
C ARG A 251 -0.51 -19.12 -8.28
N PRO A 252 -1.35 -19.85 -7.51
CA PRO A 252 -1.48 -21.30 -7.67
C PRO A 252 -2.01 -21.67 -9.06
N ARG A 253 -1.25 -22.49 -9.77
CA ARG A 253 -1.59 -23.05 -11.09
C ARG A 253 -1.50 -24.56 -11.06
N LYS A 254 -2.01 -25.23 -12.10
CA LYS A 254 -1.93 -26.69 -12.25
C LYS A 254 -2.48 -27.49 -11.04
N LEU A 255 -3.44 -26.92 -10.31
CA LEU A 255 -4.03 -27.55 -9.14
C LEU A 255 -4.85 -28.78 -9.54
N GLU A 256 -4.59 -29.92 -8.90
CA GLU A 256 -5.29 -31.18 -9.10
C GLU A 256 -5.97 -31.67 -7.82
N ALA A 257 -7.24 -32.09 -7.90
CA ALA A 257 -8.04 -32.47 -6.74
C ALA A 257 -7.42 -33.57 -5.85
N ALA A 258 -6.68 -34.50 -6.46
CA ALA A 258 -6.05 -35.60 -5.75
C ALA A 258 -4.79 -35.18 -4.97
N ARG A 259 -4.05 -34.19 -5.47
CA ARG A 259 -2.76 -33.74 -4.90
C ARG A 259 -2.93 -32.53 -3.99
N ASP A 260 -3.78 -31.59 -4.40
CA ASP A 260 -3.89 -30.26 -3.79
C ASP A 260 -5.11 -30.11 -2.87
N LYS A 261 -5.51 -31.19 -2.19
CA LYS A 261 -6.73 -31.21 -1.38
C LYS A 261 -6.79 -30.09 -0.33
N ALA A 262 -5.67 -29.79 0.33
CA ALA A 262 -5.60 -28.74 1.35
C ALA A 262 -5.72 -27.33 0.74
N ARG A 263 -4.98 -27.05 -0.34
CA ARG A 263 -5.04 -25.78 -1.09
C ARG A 263 -6.45 -25.54 -1.65
N LEU A 264 -7.04 -26.55 -2.29
CA LEU A 264 -8.40 -26.46 -2.83
C LEU A 264 -9.46 -26.28 -1.74
N LYS A 265 -9.27 -26.89 -0.55
CA LYS A 265 -10.15 -26.65 0.60
C LYS A 265 -10.05 -25.20 1.08
N ALA A 266 -8.83 -24.64 1.16
CA ALA A 266 -8.62 -23.24 1.55
C ALA A 266 -9.20 -22.27 0.52
N ILE A 267 -9.04 -22.53 -0.77
CA ILE A 267 -9.63 -21.72 -1.85
C ILE A 267 -11.17 -21.73 -1.77
N ARG A 268 -11.79 -22.90 -1.57
CA ARG A 268 -13.25 -22.99 -1.40
C ARG A 268 -13.78 -22.27 -0.16
N ALA A 269 -12.94 -22.02 0.85
CA ALA A 269 -13.34 -21.22 1.99
C ALA A 269 -13.43 -19.72 1.63
N ILE A 270 -12.56 -19.25 0.72
CA ILE A 270 -12.60 -17.89 0.16
C ILE A 270 -13.79 -17.71 -0.78
N ASP A 271 -14.12 -18.73 -1.57
CA ASP A 271 -15.20 -18.71 -2.55
C ASP A 271 -16.54 -18.22 -1.96
N LYS A 272 -16.79 -18.49 -0.66
CA LYS A 272 -17.98 -18.02 0.07
C LYS A 272 -18.11 -16.50 0.19
N ALA A 273 -17.01 -15.77 0.13
CA ALA A 273 -16.96 -14.32 0.27
C ALA A 273 -16.74 -13.60 -1.08
N THR A 274 -16.63 -14.34 -2.19
CA THR A 274 -16.36 -13.76 -3.50
C THR A 274 -17.43 -12.76 -3.92
N LEU A 275 -16.98 -11.66 -4.53
CA LEU A 275 -17.88 -10.64 -5.07
C LEU A 275 -18.41 -11.09 -6.42
N LYS A 276 -19.65 -10.70 -6.72
CA LYS A 276 -20.20 -10.88 -8.06
C LYS A 276 -19.56 -9.87 -9.02
N SER A 277 -19.36 -10.31 -10.26
CA SER A 277 -18.83 -9.50 -11.35
C SER A 277 -19.94 -8.84 -12.18
N ASP A 278 -21.20 -8.89 -11.71
CA ASP A 278 -22.32 -8.20 -12.34
C ASP A 278 -22.33 -6.72 -11.95
N ASP A 279 -23.18 -5.91 -12.60
CA ASP A 279 -23.31 -4.46 -12.32
C ASP A 279 -24.01 -4.17 -10.98
N SER A 280 -24.18 -5.18 -10.11
CA SER A 280 -24.81 -4.98 -8.81
C SER A 280 -23.88 -4.20 -7.87
N ALA A 281 -24.48 -3.34 -7.05
CA ALA A 281 -23.74 -2.66 -6.00
C ALA A 281 -23.18 -3.69 -5.01
N TRP A 282 -21.89 -3.58 -4.70
CA TRP A 282 -21.27 -4.41 -3.68
C TRP A 282 -21.84 -4.08 -2.30
N PRO A 283 -21.91 -5.07 -1.39
CA PRO A 283 -22.40 -4.82 -0.05
C PRO A 283 -21.42 -3.91 0.71
N ASP A 284 -21.95 -3.03 1.56
CA ASP A 284 -21.14 -2.09 2.36
C ASP A 284 -20.23 -2.83 3.37
N LYS A 285 -20.63 -4.02 3.80
CA LYS A 285 -19.91 -4.86 4.77
C LYS A 285 -20.04 -6.33 4.41
N LEU A 286 -19.08 -7.12 4.88
CA LEU A 286 -19.11 -8.57 4.74
C LEU A 286 -19.71 -9.22 5.99
N ASP A 287 -20.72 -10.08 5.83
CA ASP A 287 -21.44 -10.70 6.96
C ASP A 287 -20.52 -11.48 7.91
N ASP A 288 -19.59 -12.27 7.36
CA ASP A 288 -18.56 -12.99 8.13
C ASP A 288 -17.15 -12.47 7.78
N PHE A 289 -16.91 -11.19 8.06
CA PHE A 289 -15.60 -10.56 7.86
C PHE A 289 -14.47 -11.31 8.57
N ALA A 290 -14.69 -11.71 9.82
CA ALA A 290 -13.69 -12.45 10.60
C ALA A 290 -13.39 -13.84 10.00
N GLY A 291 -14.40 -14.54 9.50
CA GLY A 291 -14.24 -15.80 8.79
C GLY A 291 -13.52 -15.66 7.46
N PHE A 292 -13.79 -14.60 6.71
CA PHE A 292 -13.03 -14.27 5.51
C PHE A 292 -11.54 -14.05 5.82
N ARG A 293 -11.21 -13.26 6.85
CA ARG A 293 -9.80 -13.07 7.27
C ARG A 293 -9.12 -14.35 7.73
N ARG A 294 -9.84 -15.26 8.39
CA ARG A 294 -9.33 -16.60 8.74
C ARG A 294 -9.07 -17.45 7.50
N ALA A 295 -9.97 -17.41 6.52
CA ALA A 295 -9.79 -18.12 5.24
C ALA A 295 -8.60 -17.57 4.44
N GLN A 296 -8.40 -16.24 4.42
CA GLN A 296 -7.24 -15.63 3.76
C GLN A 296 -5.94 -16.10 4.39
N TRP A 297 -5.89 -16.13 5.73
CA TRP A 297 -4.72 -16.61 6.47
C TRP A 297 -4.42 -18.10 6.21
N GLU A 298 -5.46 -18.93 6.16
CA GLU A 298 -5.29 -20.35 5.86
C GLU A 298 -4.81 -20.56 4.42
N LEU A 299 -5.37 -19.84 3.44
CA LEU A 299 -4.87 -19.93 2.06
C LEU A 299 -3.42 -19.47 1.97
N TYR A 300 -3.07 -18.32 2.56
CA TYR A 300 -1.69 -17.86 2.67
C TYR A 300 -0.75 -18.94 3.24
N ARG A 301 -1.15 -19.61 4.33
CA ARG A 301 -0.37 -20.66 4.98
C ARG A 301 -0.09 -21.84 4.04
N GLN A 302 -1.05 -22.19 3.17
CA GLN A 302 -0.90 -23.26 2.17
C GLN A 302 -0.01 -22.85 1.00
N LEU A 303 0.11 -21.55 0.69
CA LEU A 303 0.82 -21.05 -0.49
C LEU A 303 2.25 -20.57 -0.19
N ARG A 304 2.58 -20.23 1.06
CA ARG A 304 3.90 -19.66 1.42
C ARG A 304 5.07 -20.65 1.37
N ALA A 305 4.79 -21.94 1.25
CA ALA A 305 5.81 -22.98 1.13
C ALA A 305 5.88 -23.47 -0.32
N SER A 306 7.08 -23.59 -0.85
CA SER A 306 7.34 -24.22 -2.14
C SER A 306 7.36 -25.74 -2.00
N ASP A 307 6.85 -26.44 -3.00
CA ASP A 307 6.98 -27.89 -3.14
C ASP A 307 7.27 -28.26 -4.60
N ALA A 308 7.43 -29.56 -4.88
CA ALA A 308 7.80 -30.05 -6.20
C ALA A 308 6.73 -29.76 -7.28
N ASP A 309 5.46 -29.73 -6.90
CA ASP A 309 4.35 -29.42 -7.81
C ASP A 309 4.15 -27.89 -7.94
N HIS A 310 4.53 -27.13 -6.91
CA HIS A 310 4.35 -25.68 -6.82
C HIS A 310 5.61 -24.98 -6.29
N PRO A 311 6.60 -24.70 -7.16
CA PRO A 311 7.90 -24.18 -6.76
C PRO A 311 7.91 -22.69 -6.40
N LEU A 312 6.83 -21.95 -6.70
CA LEU A 312 6.72 -20.50 -6.49
C LEU A 312 5.85 -20.21 -5.24
N PRO A 313 6.45 -19.83 -4.10
CA PRO A 313 5.69 -19.59 -2.87
C PRO A 313 5.10 -18.17 -2.80
N TRP A 314 3.86 -18.06 -2.32
CA TRP A 314 3.24 -16.77 -1.99
C TRP A 314 3.50 -16.39 -0.52
N LYS A 315 4.51 -15.55 -0.26
CA LYS A 315 4.93 -15.19 1.11
C LYS A 315 4.35 -13.86 1.63
N ILE A 316 3.59 -13.12 0.84
CA ILE A 316 3.00 -11.84 1.26
C ILE A 316 1.66 -12.08 1.95
N SER A 317 1.60 -11.89 3.26
CA SER A 317 0.37 -12.17 4.03
C SER A 317 -0.54 -10.96 4.18
N ASP A 318 0.05 -9.77 4.21
CA ASP A 318 -0.60 -8.53 4.59
C ASP A 318 -0.16 -7.37 3.70
N PHE A 319 -1.14 -6.60 3.27
CA PHE A 319 -0.98 -5.32 2.60
C PHE A 319 -1.59 -4.23 3.49
N VAL A 320 -0.75 -3.36 4.04
CA VAL A 320 -1.14 -2.30 4.97
C VAL A 320 -0.96 -0.94 4.30
N THR A 321 -2.06 -0.23 4.05
CA THR A 321 -2.04 1.08 3.41
C THR A 321 -2.24 2.19 4.43
N LEU A 322 -1.41 3.24 4.36
CA LEU A 322 -1.43 4.40 5.24
C LEU A 322 -1.64 5.66 4.40
N GLY A 323 -2.70 6.43 4.66
CA GLY A 323 -2.93 7.69 3.95
C GLY A 323 -3.02 7.52 2.43
N SER A 324 -3.71 6.47 1.96
CA SER A 324 -3.58 6.02 0.58
C SER A 324 -4.51 6.75 -0.39
N PRO A 325 -3.99 7.29 -1.52
CA PRO A 325 -4.79 7.89 -2.59
C PRO A 325 -5.64 6.88 -3.37
N LEU A 326 -5.45 5.58 -3.15
CA LEU A 326 -6.26 4.54 -3.80
C LEU A 326 -7.76 4.69 -3.47
N THR A 327 -8.14 5.38 -2.39
CA THR A 327 -9.53 5.76 -2.12
C THR A 327 -10.17 6.60 -3.24
N HIS A 328 -9.37 7.18 -4.14
CA HIS A 328 -9.79 7.98 -5.29
C HIS A 328 -9.34 7.36 -6.62
N SER A 329 -9.17 6.03 -6.67
CA SER A 329 -8.71 5.31 -7.87
C SER A 329 -9.60 5.54 -9.10
N GLU A 330 -10.90 5.74 -8.90
CA GLU A 330 -11.88 6.07 -9.93
C GLU A 330 -11.62 7.40 -10.64
N PHE A 331 -10.86 8.29 -10.00
CA PHE A 331 -10.49 9.60 -10.52
C PHE A 331 -9.02 9.66 -10.95
N LEU A 332 -8.16 9.01 -10.18
CA LEU A 332 -6.72 8.95 -10.39
C LEU A 332 -6.41 7.93 -11.49
N VAL A 333 -6.68 6.65 -11.24
CA VAL A 333 -6.28 5.55 -12.13
C VAL A 333 -7.16 5.48 -13.39
N THR A 334 -8.45 5.80 -13.27
CA THR A 334 -9.41 5.75 -14.39
C THR A 334 -10.16 7.09 -14.60
N HIS A 335 -10.99 7.15 -15.64
CA HIS A 335 -11.79 8.34 -15.96
C HIS A 335 -13.06 8.47 -15.08
N ASN A 336 -13.59 7.37 -14.57
CA ASN A 336 -14.73 7.35 -13.63
C ASN A 336 -14.85 5.99 -12.92
N LEU A 337 -15.82 5.91 -12.01
CA LEU A 337 -16.14 4.69 -11.25
C LEU A 337 -16.59 3.53 -12.14
N ALA A 338 -17.36 3.80 -13.21
CA ALA A 338 -17.82 2.75 -14.11
C ALA A 338 -16.65 2.08 -14.86
N GLU A 339 -15.68 2.86 -15.33
CA GLU A 339 -14.45 2.34 -15.94
C GLU A 339 -13.61 1.56 -14.93
N PHE A 340 -13.54 2.04 -13.68
CA PHE A 340 -12.84 1.32 -12.61
C PHE A 340 -13.49 -0.04 -12.33
N ARG A 341 -14.82 -0.09 -12.18
CA ARG A 341 -15.59 -1.32 -11.99
C ARG A 341 -15.44 -2.28 -13.16
N ARG A 342 -15.48 -1.77 -14.39
CA ARG A 342 -15.20 -2.54 -15.58
C ARG A 342 -13.79 -3.14 -15.54
N GLY A 343 -12.79 -2.36 -15.15
CA GLY A 343 -11.42 -2.85 -14.97
C GLY A 343 -11.31 -3.96 -13.92
N ILE A 344 -12.11 -3.91 -12.85
CA ILE A 344 -12.19 -5.02 -11.88
C ILE A 344 -12.82 -6.26 -12.52
N ALA A 345 -13.94 -6.11 -13.24
CA ALA A 345 -14.62 -7.21 -13.93
C ALA A 345 -13.73 -7.86 -15.00
N GLU A 346 -12.96 -7.05 -15.72
CA GLU A 346 -11.93 -7.46 -16.70
C GLU A 346 -10.65 -7.99 -16.03
N ARG A 347 -10.57 -7.97 -14.69
CA ARG A 347 -9.44 -8.43 -13.87
C ARG A 347 -8.15 -7.64 -14.09
N LEU A 348 -8.25 -6.43 -14.62
CA LEU A 348 -7.17 -5.44 -14.66
C LEU A 348 -6.84 -4.91 -13.25
N PHE A 349 -7.86 -4.83 -12.39
CA PHE A 349 -7.74 -4.48 -10.98
C PHE A 349 -8.26 -5.60 -10.10
N SER A 350 -7.69 -5.73 -8.90
CA SER A 350 -8.03 -6.73 -7.90
C SER A 350 -8.88 -6.13 -6.77
N ALA A 351 -10.03 -6.75 -6.51
CA ALA A 351 -10.91 -6.42 -5.39
C ALA A 351 -10.63 -7.28 -4.16
N CYS A 352 -11.08 -6.82 -2.99
CA CYS A 352 -11.06 -7.54 -1.72
C CYS A 352 -12.48 -7.53 -1.11
N PRO A 353 -13.19 -8.66 -1.07
CA PRO A 353 -12.79 -10.00 -1.54
C PRO A 353 -12.64 -10.05 -3.08
N PRO A 354 -11.95 -11.07 -3.61
CA PRO A 354 -11.82 -11.22 -5.06
C PRO A 354 -13.18 -11.45 -5.73
N ILE A 355 -13.32 -10.99 -6.97
CA ILE A 355 -14.49 -11.32 -7.79
C ILE A 355 -14.49 -12.81 -8.16
N ALA A 356 -15.66 -13.40 -8.36
CA ALA A 356 -15.76 -14.76 -8.88
C ALA A 356 -15.32 -14.86 -10.34
N ASP A 357 -14.92 -16.06 -10.75
CA ASP A 357 -14.52 -16.37 -12.12
C ASP A 357 -15.71 -16.34 -13.09
N THR A 358 -16.90 -16.72 -12.60
CA THR A 358 -18.14 -16.73 -13.38
C THR A 358 -19.14 -15.70 -12.85
N ALA A 359 -20.00 -15.19 -13.74
CA ALA A 359 -21.06 -14.26 -13.38
C ALA A 359 -22.07 -14.87 -12.39
N ALA A 360 -22.24 -16.20 -12.40
CA ALA A 360 -23.06 -16.93 -11.44
C ALA A 360 -22.45 -16.95 -10.02
N GLY A 361 -21.19 -16.52 -9.87
CA GLY A 361 -20.48 -16.43 -8.61
C GLY A 361 -19.81 -17.72 -8.18
N GLY A 362 -19.11 -17.65 -7.05
CA GLY A 362 -18.85 -18.82 -6.20
C GLY A 362 -17.54 -19.57 -6.45
N THR A 363 -16.66 -19.14 -7.34
CA THR A 363 -15.27 -19.63 -7.31
C THR A 363 -14.25 -18.69 -7.94
N VAL A 364 -13.05 -18.60 -7.36
CA VAL A 364 -11.89 -17.94 -7.98
C VAL A 364 -11.07 -18.86 -8.91
N LEU A 365 -11.53 -20.08 -9.12
CA LEU A 365 -10.85 -21.10 -9.93
C LEU A 365 -11.38 -21.14 -11.36
N TYR A 366 -10.46 -21.16 -12.33
CA TYR A 366 -10.78 -21.49 -13.72
C TYR A 366 -10.01 -22.74 -14.17
N GLN A 367 -10.51 -23.41 -15.20
CA GLN A 367 -9.83 -24.56 -15.79
C GLN A 367 -8.74 -24.07 -16.75
N GLU A 368 -7.48 -24.39 -16.45
CA GLU A 368 -6.32 -23.98 -17.26
C GLU A 368 -5.90 -25.06 -18.27
N GLY A 369 -6.29 -26.32 -18.03
CA GLY A 369 -5.98 -27.42 -18.94
C GLY A 369 -6.24 -28.80 -18.35
N ARG A 370 -5.52 -29.80 -18.87
CA ARG A 370 -5.53 -31.18 -18.36
C ARG A 370 -4.10 -31.66 -18.13
N GLY A 371 -3.88 -32.39 -17.03
CA GLY A 371 -2.60 -32.99 -16.70
C GLY A 371 -2.27 -34.20 -17.59
N ARG A 372 -1.09 -34.80 -17.34
CA ARG A 372 -0.54 -35.93 -18.11
C ARG A 372 -1.50 -37.12 -18.26
N TRP A 373 -2.38 -37.34 -17.26
CA TRP A 373 -3.39 -38.41 -17.26
C TRP A 373 -4.81 -37.92 -17.56
N GLY A 374 -4.95 -36.78 -18.24
CA GLY A 374 -6.25 -36.22 -18.66
C GLY A 374 -7.10 -35.62 -17.54
N LYS A 375 -6.56 -35.51 -16.31
CA LYS A 375 -7.24 -34.92 -15.14
C LYS A 375 -7.33 -33.40 -15.28
N PRO A 376 -8.46 -32.76 -14.92
CA PRO A 376 -8.62 -31.33 -15.05
C PRO A 376 -7.66 -30.60 -14.09
N GLN A 377 -6.91 -29.66 -14.65
CA GLN A 377 -6.04 -28.76 -13.90
C GLN A 377 -6.70 -27.40 -13.77
N ARG A 378 -6.68 -26.86 -12.55
CA ARG A 378 -7.28 -25.57 -12.22
C ARG A 378 -6.21 -24.57 -11.84
N ALA A 379 -6.49 -23.30 -12.06
CA ALA A 379 -5.67 -22.19 -11.60
C ALA A 379 -6.56 -21.16 -10.91
N VAL A 380 -5.98 -20.46 -9.94
CA VAL A 380 -6.63 -19.27 -9.39
C VAL A 380 -6.48 -18.14 -10.42
N HIS A 381 -7.53 -17.34 -10.66
CA HIS A 381 -7.41 -16.22 -11.61
C HIS A 381 -6.46 -15.13 -11.13
N HIS A 382 -5.93 -14.36 -12.08
CA HIS A 382 -4.88 -13.36 -11.85
C HIS A 382 -5.37 -12.10 -11.12
N GLY A 383 -6.68 -11.83 -11.09
CA GLY A 383 -7.28 -10.76 -10.27
C GLY A 383 -7.55 -11.14 -8.79
N ALA A 384 -7.09 -12.30 -8.31
CA ALA A 384 -7.47 -12.85 -7.01
C ALA A 384 -6.41 -12.69 -5.90
N VAL A 385 -5.52 -11.70 -5.97
CA VAL A 385 -4.42 -11.55 -5.00
C VAL A 385 -4.88 -11.46 -3.54
N PHE A 386 -6.05 -10.82 -3.31
CA PHE A 386 -6.65 -10.70 -1.99
C PHE A 386 -7.40 -11.95 -1.52
N ALA A 387 -7.35 -13.06 -2.26
CA ALA A 387 -7.73 -14.37 -1.73
C ALA A 387 -6.72 -14.83 -0.66
N ALA A 388 -5.43 -14.54 -0.86
CA ALA A 388 -4.33 -14.98 0.01
C ALA A 388 -3.61 -13.83 0.71
N THR A 389 -3.97 -12.58 0.42
CA THR A 389 -3.37 -11.38 1.03
C THR A 389 -4.44 -10.60 1.75
N ARG A 390 -4.25 -10.33 3.04
CA ARG A 390 -5.18 -9.50 3.82
C ARG A 390 -4.88 -8.03 3.57
N TRP A 391 -5.91 -7.21 3.44
CA TRP A 391 -5.75 -5.76 3.24
C TRP A 391 -6.27 -5.00 4.45
N THR A 392 -5.42 -4.18 5.05
CA THR A 392 -5.76 -3.22 6.11
C THR A 392 -5.44 -1.80 5.66
N ASN A 393 -6.40 -0.90 5.75
CA ASN A 393 -6.29 0.50 5.36
C ASN A 393 -6.48 1.41 6.56
N ILE A 394 -5.47 2.21 6.88
CA ILE A 394 -5.49 3.19 7.96
C ILE A 394 -5.53 4.59 7.34
N PHE A 395 -6.54 5.37 7.69
CA PHE A 395 -6.79 6.69 7.10
C PHE A 395 -7.25 7.70 8.16
N ASP A 396 -7.03 8.99 7.89
CA ASP A 396 -7.48 10.10 8.74
C ASP A 396 -8.39 11.04 7.96
N ARG A 397 -9.71 10.89 8.17
CA ARG A 397 -10.70 11.77 7.55
C ARG A 397 -10.78 13.10 8.29
N GLY A 398 -10.66 14.19 7.54
CA GLY A 398 -10.94 15.53 8.04
C GLY A 398 -12.19 16.16 7.44
N ASN A 399 -12.31 17.48 7.57
CA ASN A 399 -13.41 18.29 7.04
C ASN A 399 -13.17 18.78 5.59
N GLY A 400 -12.59 17.94 4.74
CA GLY A 400 -12.08 18.33 3.43
C GLY A 400 -10.57 18.61 3.47
N TRP A 401 -10.15 19.86 3.20
CA TRP A 401 -8.72 20.22 3.06
C TRP A 401 -8.12 20.92 4.28
N LEU A 402 -8.93 21.40 5.22
CA LEU A 402 -8.46 22.23 6.33
C LEU A 402 -7.93 21.39 7.50
N THR A 403 -8.44 20.17 7.66
CA THR A 403 -8.04 19.25 8.71
C THR A 403 -7.89 17.83 8.17
N GLY A 404 -7.15 16.99 8.89
CA GLY A 404 -6.96 15.57 8.57
C GLY A 404 -6.02 15.33 7.39
N ASP A 405 -6.16 14.16 6.78
CA ASP A 405 -5.43 13.75 5.60
C ASP A 405 -6.37 13.80 4.38
N PRO A 406 -6.25 14.83 3.52
CA PRO A 406 -7.16 15.05 2.40
C PRO A 406 -6.96 14.05 1.25
N ILE A 407 -5.93 13.21 1.30
CA ILE A 407 -5.66 12.16 0.29
C ILE A 407 -6.34 10.85 0.67
N SER A 408 -6.55 10.66 1.96
CA SER A 408 -6.92 9.36 2.51
C SER A 408 -8.43 9.22 2.66
N GLY A 409 -8.89 7.98 2.56
CA GLY A 409 -10.30 7.67 2.70
C GLY A 409 -10.55 6.17 2.79
N PRO A 410 -11.82 5.78 2.99
CA PRO A 410 -12.21 4.39 3.03
C PRO A 410 -12.08 3.74 1.65
N MET A 411 -11.56 2.51 1.62
CA MET A 411 -11.36 1.75 0.38
C MET A 411 -12.54 0.84 0.03
N ALA A 412 -13.51 0.68 0.94
CA ALA A 412 -14.60 -0.27 0.79
C ALA A 412 -15.43 -0.02 -0.49
N GLU A 413 -15.64 1.25 -0.84
CA GLU A 413 -16.36 1.62 -2.06
C GLU A 413 -15.62 1.09 -3.30
N ASN A 414 -14.37 1.46 -3.52
CA ASN A 414 -13.63 1.08 -4.73
C ASN A 414 -13.20 -0.40 -4.76
N PHE A 415 -12.70 -0.92 -3.65
CA PHE A 415 -12.05 -2.23 -3.61
C PHE A 415 -12.86 -3.32 -2.92
N GLY A 416 -13.96 -2.97 -2.26
CA GLY A 416 -14.89 -3.94 -1.68
C GLY A 416 -14.79 -4.07 -0.15
N PRO A 417 -15.78 -4.74 0.46
CA PRO A 417 -15.98 -4.80 1.91
C PRO A 417 -14.98 -5.69 2.66
N GLY A 418 -14.07 -6.35 1.94
CA GLY A 418 -13.03 -7.23 2.50
C GLY A 418 -11.78 -6.46 2.94
N VAL A 419 -11.68 -5.17 2.61
CA VAL A 419 -10.64 -4.28 3.14
C VAL A 419 -11.00 -3.87 4.56
N GLU A 420 -10.11 -4.15 5.52
CA GLU A 420 -10.26 -3.63 6.88
C GLU A 420 -9.96 -2.13 6.89
N ASN A 421 -11.00 -1.31 7.00
CA ASN A 421 -10.86 0.15 7.03
C ASN A 421 -10.86 0.63 8.49
N ILE A 422 -9.74 1.22 8.94
CA ILE A 422 -9.58 1.76 10.28
C ILE A 422 -9.36 3.28 10.19
N GLN A 423 -10.32 4.03 10.71
CA GLN A 423 -10.22 5.48 10.79
C GLN A 423 -9.49 5.88 12.07
N VAL A 424 -8.45 6.70 11.93
CA VAL A 424 -7.74 7.34 13.04
C VAL A 424 -7.87 8.84 12.95
N GLU A 425 -7.96 9.52 14.09
CA GLU A 425 -7.92 10.98 14.16
C GLU A 425 -6.50 11.40 14.59
N LEU A 426 -5.68 11.91 13.66
CA LEU A 426 -4.31 12.32 13.96
C LEU A 426 -4.23 13.81 14.32
N ARG A 427 -3.30 14.17 15.21
CA ARG A 427 -3.01 15.55 15.60
C ARG A 427 -1.49 15.74 15.73
N GLY A 428 -0.97 16.77 15.06
CA GLY A 428 0.41 17.22 15.19
C GLY A 428 0.53 18.47 16.06
N SER A 429 1.67 19.15 15.99
CA SER A 429 1.92 20.39 16.74
C SER A 429 1.01 21.55 16.32
N LEU A 430 0.54 21.56 15.07
CA LEU A 430 -0.41 22.53 14.53
C LEU A 430 -1.86 22.01 14.57
N GLY A 431 -2.17 21.09 15.48
CA GLY A 431 -3.48 20.45 15.55
C GLY A 431 -3.71 19.47 14.40
N ARG A 432 -4.87 19.55 13.74
CA ARG A 432 -5.25 18.64 12.63
C ARG A 432 -4.86 19.16 11.24
N VAL A 433 -4.05 20.22 11.15
CA VAL A 433 -3.64 20.77 9.84
C VAL A 433 -2.64 19.82 9.17
N PHE A 434 -3.06 19.22 8.04
CA PHE A 434 -2.27 18.32 7.19
C PHE A 434 -1.59 17.17 7.95
N THR A 435 -2.36 16.13 8.27
CA THR A 435 -1.89 15.00 9.08
C THR A 435 -1.27 13.85 8.28
N HIS A 436 -1.21 13.97 6.96
CA HIS A 436 -0.79 12.92 6.02
C HIS A 436 0.55 12.24 6.34
N ARG A 437 1.49 12.93 7.01
CA ARG A 437 2.82 12.41 7.37
C ARG A 437 2.90 11.84 8.80
N LEU A 438 1.80 11.78 9.52
CA LEU A 438 1.79 11.53 10.97
C LEU A 438 1.45 10.07 11.36
N TYR A 439 1.14 9.19 10.40
CA TYR A 439 0.66 7.82 10.65
C TYR A 439 1.58 6.96 11.54
N TRP A 440 2.89 7.17 11.50
CA TRP A 440 3.86 6.50 12.39
C TRP A 440 4.70 7.50 13.21
N SER A 441 4.28 8.75 13.29
CA SER A 441 4.98 9.75 14.09
C SER A 441 4.72 9.52 15.57
N LEU A 442 5.78 9.26 16.32
CA LEU A 442 5.74 9.18 17.79
C LEU A 442 5.50 10.54 18.46
N LYS A 443 5.68 11.65 17.72
CA LYS A 443 5.41 13.01 18.20
C LYS A 443 3.96 13.44 17.97
N ALA A 444 3.22 12.70 17.15
CA ALA A 444 1.80 12.94 16.91
C ALA A 444 0.96 12.20 17.95
N THR A 445 -0.20 12.75 18.28
CA THR A 445 -1.23 12.05 19.04
C THR A 445 -2.33 11.63 18.10
N GLY A 446 -2.80 10.39 18.18
CA GLY A 446 -3.97 9.99 17.42
C GLY A 446 -4.67 8.80 18.03
N VAL A 447 -5.97 8.72 17.77
CA VAL A 447 -6.87 7.69 18.33
C VAL A 447 -7.78 7.14 17.25
N GLU A 448 -8.13 5.86 17.36
CA GLU A 448 -9.13 5.23 16.51
C GLU A 448 -10.53 5.83 16.75
N VAL A 449 -11.22 6.22 15.68
CA VAL A 449 -12.51 6.93 15.76
C VAL A 449 -13.67 5.99 16.12
N ALA A 450 -13.61 4.73 15.68
CA ALA A 450 -14.68 3.75 15.86
C ALA A 450 -14.15 2.44 16.45
N ALA A 451 -13.54 2.51 17.64
CA ALA A 451 -13.07 1.32 18.34
C ALA A 451 -14.26 0.38 18.62
N THR A 452 -14.29 -0.77 17.95
CA THR A 452 -15.32 -1.80 18.13
C THR A 452 -15.25 -2.31 19.57
N ALA A 453 -16.14 -1.82 20.44
CA ALA A 453 -16.28 -2.19 21.85
C ALA A 453 -14.96 -2.27 22.64
N GLY A 454 -14.42 -1.11 23.07
CA GLY A 454 -13.24 -1.05 23.92
C GLY A 454 -12.68 0.36 24.13
N THR A 455 -11.56 0.46 24.85
CA THR A 455 -10.79 1.71 24.93
C THR A 455 -10.20 2.02 23.56
N PRO A 456 -10.35 3.25 23.02
CA PRO A 456 -9.80 3.61 21.72
C PRO A 456 -8.30 3.35 21.65
N ARG A 457 -7.86 2.63 20.62
CA ARG A 457 -6.44 2.37 20.39
C ARG A 457 -5.75 3.66 19.94
N SER A 458 -4.49 3.84 20.33
CA SER A 458 -3.66 4.89 19.73
C SER A 458 -3.40 4.57 18.25
N HIS A 459 -3.11 5.59 17.44
CA HIS A 459 -2.77 5.38 16.02
C HIS A 459 -1.54 4.48 15.83
N ILE A 460 -0.57 4.56 16.74
CA ILE A 460 0.59 3.64 16.77
C ILE A 460 0.16 2.22 17.14
N GLY A 461 -0.78 2.07 18.08
CA GLY A 461 -1.37 0.76 18.41
C GLY A 461 -2.08 0.14 17.21
N VAL A 462 -2.91 0.91 16.50
CA VAL A 462 -3.55 0.49 15.25
C VAL A 462 -2.51 0.06 14.20
N LEU A 463 -1.43 0.83 14.02
CA LEU A 463 -0.36 0.48 13.08
C LEU A 463 0.34 -0.83 13.49
N ARG A 464 0.65 -1.02 14.77
CA ARG A 464 1.27 -2.25 15.29
C ARG A 464 0.37 -3.46 15.10
N ASP A 465 -0.93 -3.32 15.34
CA ASP A 465 -1.92 -4.37 15.12
C ASP A 465 -2.08 -4.72 13.64
N ALA A 466 -2.00 -3.73 12.75
CA ALA A 466 -2.10 -3.95 11.30
C ALA A 466 -0.87 -4.68 10.74
N VAL A 467 0.34 -4.30 11.18
CA VAL A 467 1.59 -4.97 10.79
C VAL A 467 1.70 -6.35 11.45
N ASP A 468 1.26 -6.45 12.70
CA ASP A 468 1.20 -7.66 13.50
C ASP A 468 2.51 -8.45 13.52
N LEU A 469 3.58 -7.82 14.00
CA LEU A 469 4.90 -8.47 14.11
C LEU A 469 4.85 -9.72 15.00
N GLY A 470 3.88 -9.77 15.91
CA GLY A 470 3.63 -10.84 16.88
C GLY A 470 2.91 -12.06 16.33
N ARG A 471 2.48 -12.06 15.06
CA ARG A 471 1.63 -13.11 14.53
C ARG A 471 2.31 -14.48 14.62
N LYS A 472 1.64 -15.42 15.28
CA LYS A 472 2.09 -16.82 15.33
C LYS A 472 2.09 -17.41 13.92
N LEU A 473 3.28 -17.75 13.45
CA LEU A 473 3.48 -18.55 12.25
C LEU A 473 3.49 -20.01 12.69
N GLU A 474 2.38 -20.72 12.51
CA GLU A 474 2.39 -22.18 12.67
C GLU A 474 3.42 -22.79 11.71
N PRO A 475 4.08 -23.91 12.01
CA PRO A 475 4.93 -24.58 11.04
C PRO A 475 4.14 -24.92 9.77
N SER A 476 4.74 -24.71 8.58
CA SER A 476 4.16 -25.26 7.36
C SER A 476 4.02 -26.78 7.54
N GLN A 477 2.88 -27.36 7.17
CA GLN A 477 2.76 -28.82 7.08
C GLN A 477 3.61 -29.23 5.87
N ALA A 478 4.93 -29.34 6.06
CA ALA A 478 5.80 -29.96 5.08
C ALA A 478 5.29 -31.38 4.85
N ALA A 479 5.03 -31.73 3.60
CA ALA A 479 4.71 -33.10 3.23
C ALA A 479 5.81 -34.02 3.79
N PRO A 480 5.46 -35.23 4.29
CA PRO A 480 6.45 -36.16 4.80
C PRO A 480 7.46 -36.42 3.68
N THR A 481 8.73 -36.15 3.99
CA THR A 481 9.85 -36.50 3.12
C THR A 481 9.76 -37.99 2.82
N THR A 482 9.37 -38.34 1.59
CA THR A 482 9.41 -39.71 1.11
C THR A 482 10.86 -40.20 1.28
N PRO A 483 11.12 -41.28 2.04
CA PRO A 483 12.47 -41.81 2.14
C PRO A 483 12.88 -42.25 0.74
N ALA A 484 14.05 -41.76 0.31
CA ALA A 484 14.67 -42.19 -0.94
C ALA A 484 14.70 -43.72 -0.96
N ARG A 485 13.95 -44.34 -1.88
CA ARG A 485 14.12 -45.76 -2.18
C ARG A 485 15.54 -45.92 -2.70
N ARG A 486 16.37 -46.60 -1.92
CA ARG A 486 17.60 -47.24 -2.40
C ARG A 486 17.25 -48.42 -3.28
#